data_AF-A0A2X4UWY2-F1
#
_entry.id   AF-A0A2X4UWY2-F1
#
_cell.length_a   1.000
_cell.length_b   1.000
_cell.length_c   1.000
_cell.angle_alpha   90.00
_cell.angle_beta   90.00
_cell.angle_gamma   90.00
#
_symmetry.space_group_name_H-M   'P 1'
#
loop_
_entity.id
_entity.type
_entity.pdbx_description
1 polymer ?
#
loop_
_entity_poly.entity_id
_entity_poly.type
_entity_poly.pdbx_seq_one_letter_code
_entity_poly.pdbx_strand_id
1 'polypeptide(L)'
;MDLRAKRLVQALVFAAKSDGHIDAEEKRAIDHSLEQLQVGEEAQKWVQEAIDQPLNPDLIAQSVKNEDEALEVYYLSCMVIDVDHFMERGYLDALAQSLKIPADVKQGIENDVNEKKRELA
;
A
#
# COMPACT_ATOMS: atom_id res chain seq x y z
N MET A 1 -14.18 -14.84 2.33
CA MET A 1 -12.97 -14.08 2.68
C MET A 1 -12.41 -13.47 1.41
N ASP A 2 -12.56 -12.15 1.26
CA ASP A 2 -12.04 -11.41 0.11
C ASP A 2 -10.51 -11.25 0.22
N LEU A 3 -9.78 -12.19 -0.38
CA LEU A 3 -8.30 -12.16 -0.42
C LEU A 3 -7.76 -10.84 -0.97
N ARG A 4 -8.49 -10.22 -1.92
CA ARG A 4 -8.13 -8.92 -2.49
C ARG A 4 -8.17 -7.82 -1.44
N ALA A 5 -9.27 -7.72 -0.68
CA ALA A 5 -9.41 -6.73 0.37
C ALA A 5 -8.32 -6.88 1.44
N LYS A 6 -8.06 -8.12 1.90
CA LYS A 6 -6.98 -8.39 2.86
C LYS A 6 -5.62 -7.93 2.34
N ARG A 7 -5.30 -8.18 1.08
CA ARG A 7 -4.03 -7.74 0.46
C ARG A 7 -3.92 -6.21 0.42
N LEU A 8 -5.00 -5.52 0.07
CA LEU A 8 -5.03 -4.06 0.05
C LEU A 8 -4.78 -3.49 1.45
N VAL A 9 -5.44 -4.04 2.47
CA VAL A 9 -5.19 -3.65 3.87
C VAL A 9 -3.72 -3.84 4.24
N GLN A 10 -3.16 -4.98 3.87
CA GLN A 10 -1.77 -5.31 4.20
C GLN A 10 -0.79 -4.36 3.49
N ALA A 11 -1.05 -4.03 2.23
CA ALA A 11 -0.28 -3.05 1.47
C ALA A 11 -0.36 -1.65 2.08
N LEU A 12 -1.55 -1.21 2.51
CA LEU A 12 -1.78 0.07 3.18
C LEU A 12 -1.04 0.18 4.52
N VAL A 13 -1.05 -0.88 5.31
CA VAL A 13 -0.36 -0.88 6.60
C VAL A 13 1.14 -0.91 6.42
N PHE A 14 1.66 -1.73 5.50
CA PHE A 14 3.10 -1.76 5.21
C PHE A 14 3.57 -0.42 4.63
N ALA A 15 2.76 0.18 3.77
CA ALA A 15 2.95 1.54 3.28
C ALA A 15 3.15 2.55 4.41
N ALA A 16 2.20 2.66 5.34
CA ALA A 16 2.30 3.55 6.49
C ALA A 16 3.50 3.22 7.39
N LYS A 17 3.76 1.93 7.62
CA LYS A 17 4.86 1.46 8.47
C LYS A 17 6.26 1.75 7.90
N SER A 18 6.38 2.18 6.65
CA SER A 18 7.67 2.35 5.98
C SER A 18 8.56 3.44 6.62
N ASP A 19 7.99 4.42 7.34
CA ASP A 19 8.73 5.42 8.13
C ASP A 19 9.28 4.85 9.46
N GLY A 20 8.94 3.60 9.79
CA GLY A 20 9.46 2.88 10.97
C GLY A 20 8.59 2.98 12.21
N HIS A 21 7.56 3.81 12.21
CA HIS A 21 6.52 3.86 13.24
C HIS A 21 5.14 3.94 12.60
N ILE A 22 4.13 3.34 13.24
CA ILE A 22 2.74 3.67 12.96
C ILE A 22 2.23 4.40 14.18
N ASP A 23 1.96 5.68 14.03
CA ASP A 23 1.36 6.50 15.06
C ASP A 23 -0.17 6.37 15.08
N ALA A 24 -0.78 6.89 16.14
CA ALA A 24 -2.23 6.81 16.33
C ALA A 24 -3.02 7.54 15.22
N GLU A 25 -2.42 8.55 14.58
CA GLU A 25 -3.02 9.26 13.44
C GLU A 25 -3.02 8.40 12.18
N GLU A 26 -1.91 7.75 11.84
CA GLU A 26 -1.80 6.85 10.69
C GLU A 26 -2.75 5.67 10.84
N LYS A 27 -2.83 5.09 12.04
CA LYS A 27 -3.80 4.02 12.32
C LYS A 27 -5.24 4.48 12.05
N ARG A 28 -5.60 5.70 12.44
CA ARG A 28 -6.94 6.27 12.17
C ARG A 28 -7.18 6.51 10.68
N ALA A 29 -6.16 6.98 9.95
CA ALA A 29 -6.26 7.17 8.51
C ALA A 29 -6.49 5.84 7.79
N ILE A 30 -5.75 4.79 8.16
CA ILE A 30 -5.94 3.44 7.65
C ILE A 30 -7.35 2.93 7.97
N ASP A 31 -7.79 3.01 9.22
CA ASP A 31 -9.15 2.61 9.64
C ASP A 31 -10.22 3.33 8.80
N HIS A 32 -10.10 4.64 8.60
CA HIS A 32 -11.05 5.41 7.79
C HIS A 32 -11.03 4.99 6.31
N SER A 33 -9.86 4.77 5.71
CA SER A 33 -9.76 4.26 4.33
C SER A 33 -10.42 2.89 4.17
N LEU A 34 -10.34 2.02 5.18
CA LEU A 34 -10.97 0.69 5.15
C LEU A 34 -12.49 0.76 5.26
N GLU A 35 -13.02 1.69 6.05
CA GLU A 35 -14.45 1.98 6.10
C GLU A 35 -14.97 2.46 4.73
N GLN A 36 -14.22 3.34 4.05
CA GLN A 36 -14.58 3.81 2.70
C GLN A 36 -14.57 2.68 1.66
N LEU A 37 -13.67 1.71 1.81
CA LEU A 37 -13.59 0.53 0.96
C LEU A 37 -14.65 -0.54 1.28
N GLN A 38 -15.55 -0.29 2.25
CA GLN A 38 -16.59 -1.22 2.73
C GLN A 38 -16.02 -2.58 3.16
N VAL A 39 -14.79 -2.58 3.67
CA VAL A 39 -14.17 -3.77 4.23
C VAL A 39 -14.78 -3.95 5.63
N GLY A 40 -15.60 -4.99 5.83
CA GLY A 40 -16.35 -5.22 7.07
C GLY A 40 -15.47 -5.41 8.32
N GLU A 41 -16.06 -5.84 9.44
CA GLU A 41 -15.41 -5.94 10.77
C GLU A 41 -14.07 -6.74 10.80
N GLU A 42 -13.79 -7.57 9.79
CA GLU A 42 -12.50 -8.26 9.65
C GLU A 42 -11.33 -7.33 9.28
N ALA A 43 -11.60 -6.12 8.77
CA ALA A 43 -10.61 -5.13 8.36
C ALA A 43 -9.65 -4.79 9.50
N GLN A 44 -10.18 -4.50 10.70
CA GLN A 44 -9.38 -4.20 11.88
C GLN A 44 -8.43 -5.34 12.26
N LYS A 45 -8.88 -6.59 12.10
CA LYS A 45 -8.04 -7.76 12.39
C LYS A 45 -6.89 -7.85 11.39
N TRP A 46 -7.15 -7.62 10.10
CA TRP A 46 -6.10 -7.62 9.09
C TRP A 46 -5.12 -6.47 9.27
N VAL A 47 -5.59 -5.30 9.73
CA VAL A 47 -4.71 -4.19 10.11
C VAL A 47 -3.78 -4.61 11.23
N GLN A 48 -4.31 -5.14 12.33
CA GLN A 48 -3.50 -5.61 13.46
C GLN A 48 -2.50 -6.69 13.05
N GLU A 49 -2.94 -7.69 12.26
CA GLU A 49 -2.04 -8.72 11.72
C GLU A 49 -0.93 -8.11 10.85
N ALA A 50 -1.22 -7.08 10.07
CA ALA A 50 -0.23 -6.41 9.24
C ALA A 50 0.72 -5.51 10.07
N ILE A 51 0.23 -4.89 11.14
CA ILE A 51 1.07 -4.10 12.06
C ILE A 51 2.06 -5.01 12.79
N ASP A 52 1.65 -6.19 13.23
CA ASP A 52 2.52 -7.15 13.92
C ASP A 52 3.55 -7.79 12.98
N GLN A 53 3.25 -7.86 11.67
CA GLN A 53 4.14 -8.41 10.67
C GLN A 53 5.34 -7.49 10.35
N PRO A 54 6.52 -8.07 10.07
CA PRO A 54 7.64 -7.29 9.56
C PRO A 54 7.31 -6.70 8.19
N LEU A 55 7.82 -5.51 7.90
CA LEU A 55 7.66 -4.84 6.61
C LEU A 55 8.28 -5.73 5.52
N ASN A 56 7.43 -6.38 4.73
CA ASN A 56 7.89 -7.35 3.73
C ASN A 56 7.07 -7.26 2.42
N PRO A 57 7.54 -6.49 1.43
CA PRO A 57 6.85 -6.34 0.15
C PRO A 57 6.71 -7.65 -0.64
N ASP A 58 7.58 -8.66 -0.42
CA ASP A 58 7.45 -9.97 -1.05
C ASP A 58 6.18 -10.73 -0.62
N LEU A 59 5.64 -10.48 0.58
CA LEU A 59 4.38 -11.09 1.01
C LEU A 59 3.21 -10.60 0.16
N ILE A 60 3.23 -9.31 -0.19
CA ILE A 60 2.23 -8.70 -1.05
C ILE A 60 2.38 -9.27 -2.47
N ALA A 61 3.60 -9.33 -2.98
CA ALA A 61 3.87 -9.88 -4.31
C ALA A 61 3.54 -11.37 -4.46
N GLN A 62 3.71 -12.17 -3.42
CA GLN A 62 3.29 -13.58 -3.44
C GLN A 62 1.78 -13.74 -3.47
N SER A 63 1.05 -12.76 -2.94
CA SER A 63 -0.39 -12.86 -2.86
C SER A 63 -1.08 -12.45 -4.17
N VAL A 64 -0.48 -11.58 -5.01
CA VAL A 64 -1.04 -11.17 -6.31
C VAL A 64 -1.09 -12.33 -7.30
N LYS A 65 -2.16 -12.42 -8.10
CA LYS A 65 -2.35 -13.54 -9.04
C LYS A 65 -1.92 -13.22 -10.46
N ASN A 66 -1.87 -11.94 -10.82
CA ASN A 66 -1.55 -11.48 -12.17
C ASN A 66 -0.90 -10.09 -12.14
N GLU A 67 -0.43 -9.65 -13.30
CA GLU A 67 0.22 -8.35 -13.49
C GLU A 67 -0.72 -7.17 -13.20
N ASP A 68 -2.01 -7.27 -13.55
CA ASP A 68 -3.01 -6.25 -13.27
C ASP A 68 -3.18 -5.97 -11.76
N GLU A 69 -3.29 -7.03 -10.95
CA GLU A 69 -3.35 -6.92 -9.49
C GLU A 69 -2.06 -6.35 -8.90
N ALA A 70 -0.91 -6.66 -9.50
CA ALA A 70 0.37 -6.09 -9.08
C ALA A 70 0.40 -4.58 -9.32
N LEU A 71 -0.03 -4.13 -10.50
CA LEU A 71 -0.11 -2.71 -10.84
C LEU A 71 -1.12 -1.97 -9.95
N GLU A 72 -2.29 -2.55 -9.70
CA GLU A 72 -3.31 -1.98 -8.81
C GLU A 72 -2.77 -1.78 -7.38
N VAL A 73 -2.07 -2.79 -6.84
CA VAL A 73 -1.51 -2.72 -5.49
C VAL A 73 -0.42 -1.65 -5.42
N TYR A 74 0.46 -1.57 -6.41
CA TYR A 74 1.50 -0.54 -6.47
C TYR A 74 0.90 0.87 -6.57
N TYR A 75 -0.12 1.03 -7.40
CA TYR A 75 -0.86 2.27 -7.58
C TYR A 75 -1.49 2.76 -6.27
N LEU A 76 -2.23 1.87 -5.58
CA LEU A 76 -2.86 2.20 -4.31
C LEU A 76 -1.83 2.48 -3.22
N SER A 77 -0.70 1.77 -3.23
CA SER A 77 0.41 2.05 -2.31
C SER A 77 0.97 3.46 -2.54
N CYS A 78 1.18 3.88 -3.79
CA CYS A 78 1.59 5.26 -4.10
C CYS A 78 0.55 6.31 -3.70
N MET A 79 -0.75 5.99 -3.78
CA MET A 79 -1.80 6.93 -3.35
C MET A 79 -1.79 7.19 -1.86
N VAL A 80 -1.40 6.20 -1.06
CA VAL A 80 -1.46 6.28 0.41
C VAL A 80 -0.15 6.74 1.01
N ILE A 81 0.98 6.32 0.43
CA ILE A 81 2.31 6.76 0.87
C ILE A 81 2.59 8.14 0.32
N ASP A 82 3.08 9.05 1.15
CA ASP A 82 3.69 10.28 0.66
C ASP A 82 5.16 10.05 0.32
N VAL A 83 5.53 10.21 -0.94
CA VAL A 83 6.86 9.85 -1.46
C VAL A 83 7.92 10.92 -1.14
N ASP A 84 7.58 11.88 -0.28
CA ASP A 84 8.44 13.00 0.09
C ASP A 84 9.63 12.59 0.98
N HIS A 85 9.57 11.40 1.60
CA HIS A 85 10.64 10.87 2.43
C HIS A 85 11.39 9.69 1.78
N PHE A 86 12.65 9.54 2.18
CA PHE A 86 13.58 8.55 1.62
C PHE A 86 13.18 7.10 1.94
N MET A 87 12.55 6.86 3.10
CA MET A 87 12.20 5.50 3.54
C MET A 87 11.03 4.93 2.74
N GLU A 88 10.03 5.75 2.48
CA GLU A 88 8.85 5.52 1.66
C GLU A 88 9.25 5.20 0.22
N ARG A 89 10.19 5.98 -0.33
CA ARG A 89 10.76 5.71 -1.66
C ARG A 89 11.44 4.34 -1.69
N GLY A 90 12.24 4.02 -0.67
CA GLY A 90 12.90 2.73 -0.54
C GLY A 90 11.91 1.56 -0.48
N TYR A 91 10.80 1.72 0.26
CA TYR A 91 9.74 0.72 0.31
C TYR A 91 9.04 0.54 -1.04
N LEU A 92 8.67 1.63 -1.72
CA LEU A 92 8.04 1.56 -3.04
C LEU A 92 8.97 0.92 -4.08
N ASP A 93 10.27 1.23 -4.05
CA ASP A 93 11.26 0.57 -4.89
C ASP A 93 11.32 -0.94 -4.64
N ALA A 94 11.36 -1.37 -3.37
CA ALA A 94 11.33 -2.78 -3.01
C ALA A 94 10.01 -3.47 -3.41
N LEU A 95 8.88 -2.77 -3.29
CA LEU A 95 7.57 -3.25 -3.70
C LEU A 95 7.47 -3.44 -5.21
N ALA A 96 7.90 -2.45 -6.00
CA ALA A 96 7.95 -2.54 -7.45
C ALA A 96 8.83 -3.71 -7.90
N GLN A 97 9.98 -3.90 -7.26
CA GLN A 97 10.88 -5.02 -7.55
C GLN A 97 10.24 -6.38 -7.23
N SER A 98 9.59 -6.50 -6.07
CA SER A 98 8.89 -7.72 -5.65
C SER A 98 7.75 -8.07 -6.62
N LEU A 99 7.01 -7.04 -7.05
CA LEU A 99 5.91 -7.15 -8.01
C LEU A 99 6.37 -7.30 -9.47
N LYS A 100 7.69 -7.25 -9.73
CA LYS A 100 8.32 -7.32 -11.05
C LYS A 100 7.84 -6.22 -12.01
N ILE A 101 7.54 -5.04 -11.47
CA ILE A 101 7.10 -3.88 -12.25
C ILE A 101 8.32 -3.23 -12.93
N PRO A 102 8.30 -3.04 -14.26
CA PRO A 102 9.36 -2.33 -14.97
C PRO A 102 9.51 -0.88 -14.51
N ALA A 103 10.73 -0.35 -14.55
CA ALA A 103 11.02 1.02 -14.10
C ALA A 103 10.20 2.10 -14.85
N ASP A 104 10.02 1.97 -16.16
CA ASP A 104 9.17 2.88 -16.95
C ASP A 104 7.71 2.89 -16.47
N VAL A 105 7.15 1.71 -16.18
CA VAL A 105 5.76 1.57 -15.72
C VAL A 105 5.62 2.12 -14.31
N LYS A 106 6.57 1.81 -13.44
CA LYS A 106 6.66 2.36 -12.08
C LYS A 106 6.63 3.90 -12.12
N GLN A 107 7.48 4.50 -12.94
CA GLN A 107 7.58 5.96 -13.04
C GLN A 107 6.31 6.59 -13.63
N GLY A 108 5.66 5.92 -14.59
CA GLY A 108 4.35 6.34 -15.10
C GLY A 108 3.28 6.37 -14.02
N ILE A 109 3.20 5.33 -13.19
CA ILE A 109 2.24 5.25 -12.07
C ILE A 109 2.49 6.35 -11.04
N GLU A 110 3.74 6.56 -10.65
CA GLU A 110 4.08 7.59 -9.66
C GLU A 110 3.70 9.00 -10.13
N ASN A 111 3.90 9.28 -11.42
CA ASN A 111 3.50 10.56 -12.02
C ASN A 111 1.97 10.72 -12.00
N ASP A 112 1.21 9.71 -12.47
CA ASP A 112 -0.27 9.75 -12.47
C ASP A 112 -0.84 9.97 -11.07
N VAL A 113 -0.29 9.25 -10.08
CA VAL A 113 -0.72 9.37 -8.68
C VAL A 113 -0.40 10.75 -8.13
N ASN A 114 0.78 11.32 -8.42
CA ASN A 114 1.14 12.66 -7.97
C ASN A 114 0.23 13.73 -8.58
N GLU A 115 -0.10 13.61 -9.87
CA GLU A 115 -1.09 14.48 -10.52
C GLU A 115 -2.46 14.37 -9.83
N LYS A 116 -2.98 13.16 -9.62
CA LYS A 116 -4.25 12.95 -8.92
C LYS A 116 -4.27 13.48 -7.49
N LYS A 117 -3.18 13.31 -6.73
CA LYS A 117 -3.06 13.85 -5.38
C LYS A 117 -3.17 15.37 -5.37
N ARG A 118 -2.61 16.04 -6.38
CA ARG A 118 -2.71 17.50 -6.54
C ARG A 118 -4.11 17.96 -6.94
N GLU A 119 -4.87 17.16 -7.68
CA GLU A 119 -6.26 17.45 -8.03
C GLU A 119 -7.22 17.28 -6.84
N LEU A 120 -6.85 16.42 -5.87
CA LEU A 120 -7.64 16.12 -4.67
C LEU A 120 -7.31 17.02 -3.46
N ALA A 121 -6.26 17.85 -3.55
CA ALA A 121 -5.78 18.77 -2.53
C ALA A 121 -6.36 20.19 -2.71
#